data_AF-A0A016VCD3-F1
#
_entry.id   AF-A0A016VCD3-F1
#
_cell.length_a   1.000
_cell.length_b   1.000
_cell.length_c   1.000
_cell.angle_alpha   90.00
_cell.angle_beta   90.00
_cell.angle_gamma   90.00
#
_symmetry.space_group_name_H-M   'P 1'
#
loop_
_entity.id
_entity.type
_entity.pdbx_description
1 polymer ?
#
loop_
_entity_poly.entity_id
_entity_poly.type
_entity_poly.pdbx_seq_one_letter_code
_entity_poly.pdbx_strand_id
1 'polypeptide(L)'
;MHLAGSGEIRECFNVYSQDGVVHSAPQLRCILRSLGYSPTAAKTAEYFKKMKRPIDFASFLEIAKEEHNSGDELTEVIKALKGLDREGTRSIPAKELRSILSSIGERMSHQEIDNVLKHVAVGGMVPHQKLIQYISK
;
A
#
# COMPACT_ATOMS: atom_id res chain seq x y z
N MET A 1 11.59 2.66 -7.36
CA MET A 1 10.30 2.91 -8.05
C MET A 1 10.51 4.07 -9.00
N HIS A 2 10.41 3.86 -10.32
CA HIS A 2 10.53 4.95 -11.30
C HIS A 2 9.23 5.76 -11.28
N LEU A 3 9.30 7.09 -11.38
CA LEU A 3 8.10 7.90 -11.66
C LEU A 3 7.49 7.37 -12.95
N ALA A 4 6.23 6.97 -12.92
CA ALA A 4 5.48 6.75 -14.15
C ALA A 4 5.63 8.00 -15.03
N GLY A 5 5.89 7.81 -16.33
CA GLY A 5 6.00 8.92 -17.26
C GLY A 5 4.73 9.77 -17.23
N SER A 6 4.82 11.08 -17.50
CA SER A 6 3.64 11.96 -17.48
C SER A 6 2.50 11.48 -18.39
N GLY A 7 2.83 10.75 -19.47
CA GLY A 7 1.88 10.03 -20.32
C GLY A 7 1.15 8.89 -19.61
N GLU A 8 1.89 7.99 -18.94
CA GLU A 8 1.33 6.85 -18.19
C GLU A 8 0.40 7.31 -17.06
N ILE A 9 0.77 8.40 -16.37
CA ILE A 9 -0.06 9.00 -15.32
C ILE A 9 -1.41 9.48 -15.88
N ARG A 10 -1.39 10.14 -17.04
CA ARG A 10 -2.61 10.62 -17.70
C ARG A 10 -3.47 9.48 -18.23
N GLU A 11 -2.87 8.49 -18.88
CA GLU A 11 -3.59 7.32 -19.39
C GLU A 11 -4.28 6.57 -18.26
N CYS A 12 -3.56 6.30 -17.17
CA CYS A 12 -4.12 5.66 -15.99
C CYS A 12 -5.27 6.48 -15.38
N PHE A 13 -5.12 7.80 -15.26
CA PHE A 13 -6.18 8.66 -14.77
C PHE A 13 -7.46 8.54 -15.63
N ASN A 14 -7.32 8.63 -16.95
CA ASN A 14 -8.43 8.57 -17.89
C ASN A 14 -9.17 7.22 -17.88
N VAL A 15 -8.47 6.11 -17.62
CA VAL A 15 -9.11 4.78 -17.48
C VAL A 15 -10.16 4.78 -16.36
N TYR A 16 -9.88 5.46 -15.25
CA TYR A 16 -10.77 5.48 -14.09
C TYR A 16 -11.68 6.70 -14.03
N SER A 17 -11.42 7.77 -14.80
CA SER A 17 -12.16 9.04 -14.76
C SER A 17 -12.55 9.52 -16.16
N GLN A 18 -13.62 8.94 -16.70
CA GLN A 18 -14.09 9.24 -18.06
C GLN A 18 -14.60 10.68 -18.24
N ASP A 19 -15.08 11.30 -17.17
CA ASP A 19 -15.51 12.70 -17.12
C ASP A 19 -14.40 13.66 -16.68
N GLY A 20 -13.16 13.15 -16.56
CA GLY A 20 -11.97 13.96 -16.26
C GLY A 20 -11.79 14.31 -14.79
N VAL A 21 -12.58 13.73 -13.88
CA VAL A 21 -12.48 14.00 -12.44
C VAL A 21 -12.64 12.73 -11.58
N VAL A 22 -12.10 12.78 -10.37
CA VAL A 22 -12.21 11.72 -9.36
C VAL A 22 -13.26 12.10 -8.32
N HIS A 23 -14.25 11.23 -8.16
CA HIS A 23 -15.45 11.42 -7.34
C HIS A 23 -15.38 10.81 -5.95
N SER A 24 -14.42 9.91 -5.72
CA SER A 24 -14.33 9.21 -4.44
C SER A 24 -12.91 8.81 -4.05
N ALA A 25 -12.66 8.69 -2.74
CA ALA A 25 -11.39 8.19 -2.22
C ALA A 25 -11.06 6.75 -2.70
N PRO A 26 -12.01 5.80 -2.79
CA PRO A 26 -11.72 4.50 -3.40
C PRO A 26 -11.26 4.58 -4.86
N GLN A 27 -11.88 5.43 -5.68
CA GLN A 27 -11.46 5.65 -7.08
C GLN A 27 -10.04 6.23 -7.14
N LEU A 28 -9.74 7.25 -6.33
CA LEU A 28 -8.39 7.81 -6.20
C LEU A 28 -7.36 6.73 -5.84
N ARG A 29 -7.70 5.84 -4.89
CA ARG A 29 -6.82 4.75 -4.46
C ARG A 29 -6.55 3.76 -5.59
N CYS A 30 -7.57 3.43 -6.40
CA CYS A 30 -7.40 2.56 -7.56
C CYS A 30 -6.43 3.15 -8.58
N ILE A 31 -6.52 4.45 -8.87
CA ILE A 31 -5.61 5.12 -9.81
C ILE A 31 -4.17 5.08 -9.27
N LEU A 32 -3.96 5.48 -8.02
CA LEU A 32 -2.62 5.50 -7.41
C LEU A 32 -1.99 4.09 -7.36
N ARG A 33 -2.78 3.05 -7.04
CA ARG A 33 -2.32 1.65 -7.07
C ARG A 33 -1.98 1.14 -8.46
N SER A 34 -2.70 1.60 -9.47
CA SER A 34 -2.41 1.26 -10.87
C SER A 34 -1.13 1.93 -11.37
N LEU A 35 -0.70 3.02 -10.73
CA LEU A 35 0.60 3.67 -10.96
C LEU A 35 1.73 3.07 -10.12
N GLY A 36 1.46 2.03 -9.31
CA GLY A 36 2.45 1.33 -8.49
C GLY A 36 2.67 1.89 -7.09
N TYR A 37 1.89 2.89 -6.65
CA TYR A 37 1.90 3.37 -5.27
C TYR A 37 0.98 2.52 -4.38
N SER A 38 1.20 2.42 -3.07
CA SER A 38 0.31 1.64 -2.18
C SER A 38 -0.35 2.47 -1.08
N PRO A 39 -1.04 3.58 -1.39
CA PRO A 39 -1.68 4.38 -0.35
C PRO A 39 -2.75 3.58 0.40
N THR A 40 -2.80 3.83 1.71
CA THR A 40 -3.82 3.26 2.61
C THR A 40 -5.19 3.89 2.33
N ALA A 41 -6.27 3.22 2.73
CA ALA A 41 -7.60 3.79 2.64
C ALA A 41 -7.72 5.11 3.43
N ALA A 42 -7.09 5.18 4.60
CA ALA A 42 -7.05 6.37 5.44
C ALA A 42 -6.30 7.53 4.76
N LYS A 43 -5.09 7.29 4.23
CA LYS A 43 -4.29 8.30 3.52
C LYS A 43 -5.04 8.85 2.30
N THR A 44 -5.69 7.96 1.55
CA THR A 44 -6.49 8.38 0.40
C THR A 44 -7.72 9.20 0.79
N ALA A 45 -8.40 8.84 1.89
CA ALA A 45 -9.51 9.62 2.42
C ALA A 45 -9.06 11.02 2.88
N GLU A 46 -7.84 11.14 3.44
CA GLU A 46 -7.26 12.43 3.77
C GLU A 46 -6.98 13.29 2.53
N TYR A 47 -6.37 12.76 1.48
CA TYR A 47 -6.22 13.49 0.22
C TYR A 47 -7.55 13.99 -0.30
N PHE A 48 -8.54 13.11 -0.30
CA PHE A 48 -9.87 13.42 -0.80
C PHE A 48 -10.57 14.52 0.03
N LYS A 49 -10.26 14.61 1.33
CA LYS A 49 -10.76 15.67 2.21
C LYS A 49 -10.00 17.00 2.05
N LYS A 50 -8.69 16.94 1.78
CA LYS A 50 -7.81 18.12 1.65
C LYS A 50 -8.00 18.84 0.32
N MET A 51 -8.30 18.13 -0.77
CA MET A 51 -8.44 18.70 -2.10
C MET A 51 -9.81 19.32 -2.37
N LYS A 52 -9.86 20.26 -3.32
CA LYS A 52 -11.10 20.74 -3.91
C LYS A 52 -11.78 19.57 -4.64
N ARG A 53 -13.08 19.41 -4.43
CA ARG A 53 -13.86 18.30 -5.01
C ARG A 53 -14.79 18.81 -6.13
N PRO A 54 -15.00 18.02 -7.20
CA PRO A 54 -14.32 16.75 -7.49
C PRO A 54 -12.84 16.99 -7.86
N ILE A 55 -11.98 15.98 -7.68
CA ILE A 55 -10.54 16.11 -7.90
C ILE A 55 -10.26 16.07 -9.41
N ASP A 56 -9.79 17.17 -9.98
CA ASP A 56 -9.37 17.23 -11.38
C ASP A 56 -7.96 16.66 -11.59
N PHE A 57 -7.54 16.54 -12.86
CA PHE A 57 -6.23 16.00 -13.20
C PHE A 57 -5.07 16.80 -12.58
N ALA A 58 -5.19 18.13 -12.47
CA ALA A 58 -4.15 18.97 -11.87
C ALA A 58 -3.98 18.66 -10.38
N SER A 59 -5.08 18.59 -9.63
CA SER A 59 -5.10 18.22 -8.21
C SER A 59 -4.61 16.79 -8.00
N PHE A 60 -4.93 15.88 -8.92
CA PHE A 60 -4.42 14.51 -8.90
C PHE A 60 -2.88 14.44 -9.08
N LEU A 61 -2.30 15.26 -9.96
CA LEU A 61 -0.85 15.31 -10.14
C LEU A 61 -0.12 15.75 -8.86
N GLU A 62 -0.70 16.65 -8.09
CA GLU A 62 -0.16 17.05 -6.78
C GLU A 62 -0.13 15.87 -5.81
N ILE A 63 -1.23 15.10 -5.74
CA ILE A 63 -1.31 13.87 -4.91
C ILE A 63 -0.29 12.83 -5.38
N ALA A 64 -0.20 12.56 -6.69
CA ALA A 64 0.73 11.58 -7.24
C ALA A 64 2.20 11.97 -6.97
N LYS A 65 2.51 13.27 -7.03
CA LYS A 65 3.83 13.79 -6.65
C LYS A 65 4.10 13.61 -5.15
N GLU A 66 3.10 13.84 -4.30
CA GLU A 66 3.25 13.61 -2.86
C GLU A 66 3.48 12.12 -2.54
N GLU A 67 2.73 11.22 -3.18
CA GLU A 67 2.94 9.77 -3.05
C GLU A 67 4.33 9.34 -3.52
N HIS A 68 4.79 9.86 -4.66
CA HIS A 68 6.13 9.56 -5.14
C HIS A 68 7.23 9.98 -4.15
N ASN A 69 7.03 11.11 -3.48
CA ASN A 69 7.98 11.62 -2.49
C ASN A 69 7.80 10.97 -1.11
N SER A 70 6.70 10.23 -0.89
CA SER A 70 6.53 9.45 0.32
C SER A 70 7.50 8.28 0.26
N GLY A 71 8.30 8.11 1.32
CA GLY A 71 9.48 7.24 1.31
C GLY A 71 9.17 5.78 0.94
N ASP A 72 10.23 5.00 0.69
CA ASP A 72 10.10 3.61 0.28
C ASP A 72 9.34 2.76 1.31
N GLU A 73 8.13 2.34 0.95
CA GLU A 73 7.23 1.51 1.75
C GLU A 73 7.94 0.23 2.23
N LEU A 74 8.80 -0.36 1.40
CA LEU A 74 9.53 -1.57 1.74
C LEU A 74 10.53 -1.33 2.87
N THR A 75 11.16 -0.17 2.89
CA THR A 75 12.09 0.23 3.95
C THR A 75 11.36 0.34 5.30
N GLU A 76 10.15 0.88 5.33
CA GLU A 76 9.35 0.95 6.55
C GLU A 76 8.88 -0.43 7.03
N VAL A 77 8.48 -1.32 6.10
CA VAL A 77 8.19 -2.72 6.44
C VAL A 77 9.41 -3.41 7.05
N ILE A 78 10.59 -3.24 6.46
CA ILE A 78 11.83 -3.83 6.98
C ILE A 78 12.14 -3.31 8.39
N LYS A 79 11.97 -2.01 8.64
CA LYS A 79 12.16 -1.42 9.98
C LYS A 79 11.16 -1.98 10.99
N ALA A 80 9.89 -2.11 10.61
CA ALA A 80 8.86 -2.68 11.48
C ALA A 80 9.17 -4.14 11.85
N LEU A 81 9.56 -4.96 10.87
CA LEU A 81 9.95 -6.36 11.13
C LEU A 81 11.18 -6.46 12.04
N LYS A 82 12.18 -5.59 11.87
CA LYS A 82 13.33 -5.52 12.78
C LYS A 82 12.92 -5.12 14.21
N GLY A 83 11.94 -4.22 14.36
CA GLY A 83 11.42 -3.83 15.67
C GLY A 83 10.63 -4.94 16.38
N LEU A 84 10.01 -5.85 15.63
CA LEU A 84 9.29 -7.02 16.15
C LEU A 84 10.25 -8.14 16.58
N ASP A 85 11.33 -8.36 15.83
CA ASP A 85 12.27 -9.47 16.06
C ASP A 85 13.45 -9.06 16.96
N ARG A 86 13.16 -8.90 18.25
CA ARG A 86 14.16 -8.51 19.26
C ARG A 86 15.28 -9.53 19.44
N GLU A 87 14.97 -10.81 19.23
CA GLU A 87 15.88 -11.93 19.42
C GLU A 87 16.72 -12.24 18.16
N GLY A 88 16.49 -11.52 17.05
CA GLY A 88 17.25 -11.69 15.81
C GLY A 88 17.01 -13.02 15.09
N THR A 89 15.86 -13.65 15.31
CA THR A 89 15.45 -14.93 14.71
C THR A 89 15.21 -14.83 13.20
N ARG A 90 15.00 -13.62 12.69
CA ARG A 90 14.62 -13.29 11.30
C ARG A 90 13.32 -13.95 10.85
N SER A 91 12.44 -14.28 11.80
CA SER A 91 11.15 -14.88 11.53
C SER A 91 10.12 -14.50 12.60
N ILE A 92 8.84 -14.52 12.25
CA ILE A 92 7.74 -14.23 13.18
C ILE A 92 6.79 -15.43 13.22
N PRO A 93 6.31 -15.87 14.40
CA PRO A 93 5.24 -16.85 14.47
C PRO A 93 4.01 -16.41 13.66
N ALA A 94 3.45 -17.30 12.84
CA ALA A 94 2.32 -16.96 11.96
C ALA A 94 1.08 -16.47 12.74
N LYS A 95 0.89 -16.99 13.96
CA LYS A 95 -0.17 -16.55 14.88
C LYS A 95 0.03 -15.10 15.35
N GLU A 96 1.27 -14.72 15.63
CA GLU A 96 1.61 -13.37 16.06
C GLU A 96 1.43 -12.37 14.91
N LEU A 97 1.95 -12.71 13.73
CA LEU A 97 1.76 -11.89 12.53
C LEU A 97 0.27 -11.68 12.23
N ARG A 98 -0.57 -12.72 12.37
CA ARG A 98 -2.03 -12.61 12.26
C ARG A 98 -2.60 -11.64 13.29
N SER A 99 -2.19 -11.75 14.55
CA SER A 99 -2.68 -10.86 15.62
C SER A 99 -2.36 -9.40 15.30
N ILE A 100 -1.15 -9.11 14.85
CA ILE A 100 -0.70 -7.77 14.47
C ILE A 100 -1.55 -7.24 13.30
N LEU A 101 -1.61 -7.97 12.20
CA LEU A 101 -2.29 -7.54 10.96
C LEU A 101 -3.80 -7.40 11.12
N SER A 102 -4.42 -8.10 12.08
CA SER A 102 -5.86 -7.98 12.37
C SER A 102 -6.20 -6.86 13.36
N SER A 103 -5.22 -6.31 14.10
CA SER A 103 -5.50 -5.45 15.25
C SER A 103 -4.95 -4.03 15.11
N ILE A 104 -3.82 -3.85 14.42
CA ILE A 104 -3.05 -2.60 14.37
C ILE A 104 -3.12 -1.98 12.98
N GLY A 105 -3.24 -0.64 12.90
CA GLY A 105 -3.17 0.11 11.65
C GLY A 105 -4.35 -0.12 10.70
N GLU A 106 -4.07 -0.24 9.39
CA GLU A 106 -5.06 -0.66 8.40
C GLU A 106 -5.27 -2.18 8.50
N ARG A 107 -6.26 -2.55 9.30
CA ARG A 107 -6.55 -3.94 9.66
C ARG A 107 -6.92 -4.75 8.42
N MET A 108 -6.32 -5.94 8.33
CA MET A 108 -6.67 -6.93 7.33
C MET A 108 -7.71 -7.91 7.86
N SER A 109 -8.57 -8.38 6.98
CA SER A 109 -9.49 -9.47 7.29
C SER A 109 -8.73 -10.79 7.49
N HIS A 110 -9.31 -11.71 8.25
CA HIS A 110 -8.70 -13.04 8.44
C HIS A 110 -8.45 -13.77 7.13
N GLN A 111 -9.34 -13.61 6.14
CA GLN A 111 -9.19 -14.21 4.82
C GLN A 111 -8.00 -13.64 4.05
N GLU A 112 -7.81 -12.31 4.06
CA GLU A 112 -6.63 -11.68 3.43
C GLU A 112 -5.34 -12.14 4.10
N ILE A 113 -5.33 -12.21 5.43
CA ILE A 113 -4.17 -12.70 6.20
C ILE A 113 -3.89 -14.17 5.85
N ASP A 114 -4.92 -15.02 5.78
CA ASP A 114 -4.77 -16.44 5.40
C ASP A 114 -4.16 -16.58 4.00
N ASN A 115 -4.58 -15.74 3.06
CA ASN A 115 -4.04 -15.73 1.71
C ASN A 115 -2.56 -15.34 1.71
N VAL A 116 -2.14 -14.35 2.50
CA VAL A 116 -0.71 -14.01 2.64
C VAL A 116 0.05 -15.19 3.25
N LEU A 117 -0.41 -15.71 4.40
CA LEU A 117 0.27 -16.75 5.16
C LEU A 117 0.48 -18.04 4.36
N LYS A 118 -0.47 -18.41 3.48
CA LYS A 118 -0.33 -19.57 2.57
C LYS A 118 0.93 -19.51 1.70
N HIS A 119 1.40 -18.32 1.35
CA HIS A 119 2.57 -18.13 0.47
C HIS A 119 3.88 -18.00 1.24
N VAL A 120 3.84 -17.47 2.46
CA VAL A 120 5.05 -17.07 3.20
C VAL A 120 5.38 -17.96 4.39
N ALA A 121 4.39 -18.62 4.99
CA ALA A 121 4.60 -19.41 6.21
C ALA A 121 5.25 -20.78 5.91
N VAL A 122 6.19 -21.19 6.77
CA VAL A 122 6.87 -22.50 6.74
C VAL A 122 6.93 -23.02 8.17
N GLY A 123 6.32 -24.17 8.43
CA GLY A 123 6.35 -24.79 9.77
C GLY A 123 5.75 -23.92 10.88
N GLY A 124 4.77 -23.07 10.57
CA GLY A 124 4.15 -22.14 11.54
C GLY A 124 4.92 -20.84 11.78
N MET A 125 6.07 -20.67 11.13
CA MET A 125 6.90 -19.45 11.18
C MET A 125 6.83 -18.70 9.84
N VAL A 126 6.99 -17.39 9.86
CA VAL A 126 7.05 -16.53 8.67
C VAL A 126 8.44 -15.92 8.59
N PRO A 127 9.34 -16.44 7.74
CA PRO A 127 10.65 -15.84 7.53
C PRO A 127 10.51 -14.41 6.97
N HIS A 128 11.23 -13.45 7.55
CA HIS A 128 11.15 -12.04 7.13
C HIS A 128 11.43 -11.88 5.64
N GLN A 129 12.45 -12.58 5.14
CA GLN A 129 12.83 -12.52 3.73
C GLN A 129 11.69 -13.01 2.80
N LYS A 130 10.95 -14.06 3.18
CA LYS A 130 9.81 -14.53 2.39
C LYS A 130 8.68 -13.51 2.37
N LEU A 131 8.40 -12.85 3.50
CA LEU A 131 7.39 -11.80 3.58
C LEU A 131 7.79 -10.58 2.75
N ILE A 132 9.04 -10.12 2.86
CA ILE A 132 9.59 -9.02 2.05
C ILE A 132 9.51 -9.35 0.56
N GLN A 133 9.94 -10.54 0.15
CA GLN A 133 9.84 -10.99 -1.25
C GLN A 133 8.41 -11.13 -1.74
N TYR A 134 7.46 -11.43 -0.86
CA TYR A 134 6.05 -11.49 -1.23
C TYR A 134 5.47 -10.09 -1.44
N ILE A 135 5.87 -9.11 -0.62
CA ILE A 135 5.42 -7.72 -0.70
C ILE A 135 6.08 -6.97 -1.85
N SER A 136 7.33 -7.30 -2.19
CA SER A 136 8.09 -6.64 -3.25
C SER A 136 7.78 -7.13 -4.67
N LYS A 137 6.86 -8.09 -4.81
CA LYS A 137 6.42 -8.65 -6.11
C LYS A 137 5.23 -7.86 -6.63
#